data_AF-A0A9P3FF76-F1
#
_entry.id   AF-A0A9P3FF76-F1
#
_cell.length_a   1.000
_cell.length_b   1.000
_cell.length_c   1.000
_cell.angle_alpha   90.00
_cell.angle_beta   90.00
_cell.angle_gamma   90.00
#
_symmetry.space_group_name_H-M   'P 1'
#
loop_
_entity.id
_entity.type
_entity.pdbx_description
1 polymer ?
#
loop_
_entity_poly.entity_id
_entity_poly.type
_entity_poly.pdbx_seq_one_letter_code
_entity_poly.pdbx_strand_id
1 'polypeptide(L)'
;MPPKGNSTKDTPTKNELEAIRAYEAQKPDYEALLQEMPVIPGDNDKEIKEKLAQSKSDADAKKSGLASQEHHQANPGPVIAENLGEPASKEELKKRSEELNKK
;
A
#
# COMPACT_ATOMS: atom_id res chain seq x y z
N MET A 1 -35.79 -16.13 -39.40
CA MET A 1 -34.38 -16.33 -39.81
C MET A 1 -33.60 -15.13 -39.30
N PRO A 2 -32.57 -15.29 -38.45
CA PRO A 2 -31.73 -14.17 -38.03
C PRO A 2 -30.67 -13.84 -39.10
N PRO A 3 -30.24 -12.57 -39.26
CA PRO A 3 -29.20 -12.21 -40.22
C PRO A 3 -27.83 -12.72 -39.75
N LYS A 4 -27.05 -13.25 -40.70
CA LYS A 4 -25.69 -13.75 -40.47
C LYS A 4 -24.78 -12.57 -40.10
N GLY A 5 -24.15 -12.63 -38.93
CA GLY A 5 -23.08 -11.71 -38.56
C GLY A 5 -21.86 -11.92 -39.45
N ASN A 6 -21.49 -10.90 -40.22
CA ASN A 6 -20.17 -10.82 -40.81
C ASN A 6 -19.20 -10.30 -39.74
N SER A 7 -18.47 -11.22 -39.10
CA SER A 7 -17.24 -10.91 -38.39
C SER A 7 -16.13 -10.73 -39.44
N THR A 8 -16.06 -9.56 -40.06
CA THR A 8 -14.83 -9.12 -40.74
C THR A 8 -13.76 -9.02 -39.65
N LYS A 9 -12.80 -9.95 -39.68
CA LYS A 9 -11.55 -9.77 -38.95
C LYS A 9 -10.78 -8.70 -39.72
N ASP A 10 -11.01 -7.45 -39.35
CA ASP A 10 -10.33 -6.32 -39.96
C ASP A 10 -8.83 -6.44 -39.65
N THR A 11 -8.06 -6.87 -40.63
CA THR A 11 -6.61 -6.90 -40.54
C THR A 11 -6.14 -5.45 -40.40
N PRO A 12 -5.37 -5.10 -39.36
CA PRO A 12 -4.96 -3.72 -39.14
C PRO A 12 -4.16 -3.22 -40.35
N THR A 13 -4.50 -2.01 -40.78
CA THR A 13 -3.81 -1.33 -41.87
C THR A 13 -2.36 -1.06 -41.50
N LYS A 14 -1.49 -0.81 -42.49
CA LYS A 14 -0.05 -0.55 -42.24
C LYS A 14 0.17 0.60 -41.23
N ASN A 15 -0.66 1.63 -41.30
CA ASN A 15 -0.60 2.78 -40.40
C ASN A 15 -1.00 2.41 -38.97
N GLU A 16 -2.01 1.56 -38.80
CA GLU A 16 -2.42 1.06 -37.48
C GLU A 16 -1.35 0.14 -36.88
N LEU A 17 -0.69 -0.69 -37.69
CA LEU A 17 0.43 -1.53 -37.26
C LEU A 17 1.66 -0.72 -36.83
N GLU A 18 1.90 0.44 -37.44
CA GLU A 18 2.95 1.37 -37.01
C GLU A 18 2.56 2.09 -35.70
N ALA A 19 1.31 2.51 -35.56
CA ALA A 19 0.80 3.12 -34.34
C ALA A 19 0.86 2.15 -33.14
N ILE A 20 0.52 0.87 -33.34
CA ILE A 20 0.61 -0.17 -32.31
C ILE A 20 2.08 -0.37 -31.88
N ARG A 21 3.01 -0.47 -32.84
CA ARG A 21 4.44 -0.60 -32.54
C ARG A 21 5.02 0.62 -31.84
N ALA A 22 4.60 1.83 -32.23
CA ALA A 22 5.00 3.05 -31.56
C ALA A 22 4.49 3.12 -30.12
N TYR A 23 3.24 2.70 -29.89
CA TYR A 23 2.65 2.62 -28.55
C TYR A 23 3.36 1.57 -27.69
N GLU A 24 3.66 0.39 -28.23
CA GLU A 24 4.42 -0.65 -27.53
C GLU A 24 5.86 -0.23 -27.22
N ALA A 25 6.53 0.51 -28.11
CA ALA A 25 7.87 1.04 -27.88
C ALA A 25 7.90 2.15 -26.81
N GLN A 26 6.77 2.82 -26.57
CA GLN A 26 6.62 3.82 -25.51
C GLN A 26 6.21 3.22 -24.17
N LYS A 27 5.86 1.94 -24.12
CA LYS A 27 5.51 1.32 -22.83
C LYS A 27 6.76 1.30 -21.95
N PRO A 28 6.65 1.78 -20.70
CA PRO A 28 7.72 1.58 -19.75
C PRO A 28 7.94 0.08 -19.58
N ASP A 29 9.20 -0.31 -19.39
CA ASP A 29 9.53 -1.67 -19.01
C ASP A 29 8.99 -1.92 -17.59
N TYR A 30 7.80 -2.51 -17.51
CA TYR A 30 7.14 -2.80 -16.25
C TYR A 30 7.94 -3.81 -15.42
N GLU A 31 8.71 -4.71 -16.05
CA GLU A 31 9.59 -5.63 -15.33
C GLU A 31 10.74 -4.88 -14.68
N ALA A 32 11.38 -3.95 -15.41
CA ALA A 32 12.40 -3.09 -14.84
C ALA A 32 11.85 -2.23 -13.68
N LEU A 33 10.62 -1.72 -13.80
CA LEU A 33 9.98 -0.91 -12.77
C LEU A 33 9.62 -1.73 -11.52
N LEU A 34 9.23 -3.00 -11.69
CA LEU A 34 9.04 -3.93 -10.58
C LEU A 34 10.36 -4.30 -9.90
N GLN A 35 11.45 -4.35 -10.66
CA GLN A 35 12.79 -4.66 -10.16
C GLN A 35 13.44 -3.49 -9.40
N GLU A 36 13.05 -2.25 -9.71
CA GLU A 36 13.45 -1.04 -8.97
C GLU A 36 12.66 -0.81 -7.67
N MET A 37 11.52 -1.49 -7.47
CA MET A 37 10.83 -1.41 -6.19
C MET A 37 11.68 -2.07 -5.09
N PRO A 38 11.80 -1.45 -3.91
CA PRO A 38 12.53 -2.06 -2.81
C PRO A 38 11.86 -3.38 -2.44
N VAL A 39 12.62 -4.49 -2.54
CA VAL A 39 12.15 -5.80 -2.13
C VAL A 39 11.94 -5.78 -0.62
N ILE A 40 10.68 -5.85 -0.19
CA ILE A 40 10.35 -5.96 1.22
C ILE A 40 10.81 -7.35 1.70
N PRO A 41 11.69 -7.44 2.72
CA PRO A 41 12.12 -8.73 3.26
C PRO A 41 10.91 -9.57 3.66
N GLY A 42 10.80 -10.79 3.11
CA GLY A 42 9.70 -11.72 3.39
C GLY A 42 8.54 -11.76 2.39
N ASP A 43 8.47 -10.86 1.40
CA ASP A 43 7.37 -10.87 0.42
C ASP A 43 7.49 -12.02 -0.59
N ASN A 44 8.71 -12.38 -0.96
CA ASN A 44 9.01 -13.50 -1.88
C ASN A 44 9.21 -14.84 -1.14
N ASP A 45 9.38 -14.80 0.18
CA ASP A 45 9.62 -15.98 1.00
C ASP A 45 8.30 -16.56 1.47
N LYS A 46 7.86 -17.63 0.80
CA LYS A 46 6.61 -18.35 1.13
C LYS A 46 6.51 -18.69 2.62
N GLU A 47 7.62 -19.11 3.22
CA GLU A 47 7.68 -19.48 4.63
C GLU A 47 7.48 -18.29 5.57
N ILE A 48 8.01 -17.10 5.23
CA ILE A 48 7.81 -15.88 6.03
C ILE A 48 6.37 -15.39 5.88
N LYS A 49 5.82 -15.45 4.66
CA LYS A 49 4.42 -15.09 4.39
C LYS A 49 3.43 -15.97 5.15
N GLU A 50 3.69 -17.27 5.21
CA GLU A 50 2.87 -18.24 5.95
C GLU A 50 3.00 -18.05 7.45
N LYS A 51 4.22 -17.88 7.98
CA LYS A 51 4.46 -17.55 9.39
C LYS A 51 3.77 -16.25 9.79
N LEU A 52 3.80 -15.22 8.95
CA LEU A 52 3.15 -13.93 9.21
C LEU A 52 1.61 -14.06 9.20
N ALA A 53 1.06 -14.84 8.27
CA ALA A 53 -0.38 -15.12 8.23
C ALA A 53 -0.84 -15.88 9.50
N GLN A 54 -0.05 -16.86 9.94
CA GLN A 54 -0.35 -17.66 11.12
C GLN A 54 -0.18 -16.85 12.42
N SER A 55 0.84 -15.98 12.48
CA SER A 55 1.04 -15.04 13.58
C SER A 55 -0.14 -14.07 13.74
N LYS A 56 -0.76 -13.64 12.62
CA LYS A 56 -1.95 -12.79 12.64
C LYS A 56 -3.16 -13.52 13.18
N SER A 57 -3.40 -14.77 12.78
CA SER A 57 -4.50 -15.57 13.33
C SER A 57 -4.35 -15.85 14.83
N ASP A 58 -3.12 -16.13 15.29
CA ASP A 58 -2.84 -16.36 16.71
C ASP A 58 -2.96 -15.06 17.53
N ALA A 59 -2.56 -13.92 16.96
CA ALA A 59 -2.75 -12.61 17.56
C ALA A 59 -4.23 -12.27 17.68
N ASP A 60 -5.03 -12.51 16.63
CA ASP A 60 -6.48 -12.29 16.61
C ASP A 60 -7.22 -13.19 17.62
N ALA A 61 -6.83 -14.47 17.75
CA ALA A 61 -7.40 -15.37 18.77
C ALA A 61 -7.10 -14.90 20.21
N LYS A 62 -6.01 -14.16 20.44
CA LYS A 62 -5.64 -13.56 21.73
C LYS A 62 -6.18 -12.15 21.97
N LYS A 63 -6.97 -11.57 21.04
CA LYS A 63 -7.51 -10.20 21.18
C LYS A 63 -8.62 -10.05 22.22
N SER A 64 -9.08 -11.13 22.86
CA SER A 64 -10.06 -11.06 23.95
C SER A 64 -9.47 -10.27 25.14
N GLY A 65 -9.79 -8.97 25.22
CA GLY A 65 -9.35 -8.08 26.30
C GLY A 65 -8.41 -6.94 25.89
N LEU A 66 -8.06 -6.82 24.60
CA LEU A 66 -7.34 -5.64 24.09
C LEU A 66 -8.31 -4.51 23.74
N ALA A 67 -7.86 -3.27 23.88
CA ALA A 67 -8.63 -2.10 23.46
C ALA A 67 -8.89 -2.17 21.94
N SER A 68 -10.16 -2.27 21.57
CA SER A 68 -10.63 -2.08 20.19
C SER A 68 -10.65 -0.61 19.79
N GLN A 69 -10.75 -0.33 18.48
CA GLN A 69 -10.88 1.02 17.95
C GLN A 69 -12.04 1.82 18.58
N GLU A 70 -13.13 1.16 18.96
CA GLU A 70 -14.30 1.77 19.60
C GLU A 70 -13.99 2.35 20.98
N HIS A 71 -13.02 1.78 21.70
CA HIS A 71 -12.60 2.29 23.02
C HIS A 71 -11.90 3.65 22.92
N HIS A 72 -11.41 4.05 21.74
CA HIS A 72 -10.81 5.36 21.48
C HIS A 72 -11.81 6.38 20.92
N GLN A 73 -13.05 5.96 20.64
CA GLN A 73 -14.12 6.84 20.11
C GLN A 73 -14.94 7.50 21.24
N ALA A 74 -14.81 7.01 22.47
CA ALA A 74 -15.48 7.62 23.61
C ALA A 74 -14.95 9.05 23.86
N ASN A 75 -15.83 9.94 24.29
CA ASN A 75 -15.41 11.27 24.73
C ASN A 75 -14.38 11.11 25.85
N PRO A 76 -13.17 11.68 25.70
CA PRO A 76 -12.17 11.62 26.76
C PRO A 76 -12.75 12.25 28.02
N GLY A 77 -12.56 11.59 29.16
CA GLY A 77 -12.93 12.12 30.46
C GLY A 77 -12.15 13.40 30.79
N PRO A 78 -12.51 14.10 31.88
CA PRO A 78 -11.75 15.26 32.33
C PRO A 78 -10.27 14.87 32.52
N VAL A 79 -9.38 15.66 31.89
CA VAL A 79 -7.93 15.44 31.98
C VAL A 79 -7.46 15.80 33.39
N ILE A 80 -6.81 14.86 34.07
CA ILE A 80 -6.07 15.14 35.30
C ILE A 80 -4.75 15.78 34.87
N ALA A 81 -4.67 17.10 34.95
CA ALA A 81 -3.50 17.86 34.52
C ALA A 81 -2.37 17.93 35.57
N GLU A 82 -2.57 17.28 36.72
CA GLU A 82 -1.61 17.28 37.82
C GLU A 82 -0.33 16.53 37.39
N ASN A 83 0.81 17.24 37.38
CA ASN A 83 2.12 16.75 36.93
C ASN A 83 2.28 16.49 35.42
N LEU A 84 1.38 16.98 34.57
CA LEU A 84 1.67 17.05 33.13
C LEU A 84 2.70 18.16 32.92
N GLY A 85 3.91 17.80 32.48
CA GLY A 85 4.98 18.76 32.17
C GLY A 85 4.58 19.74 31.05
N GLU A 86 5.43 20.75 30.82
CA GLU A 86 5.16 21.73 29.76
C GLU A 86 5.16 21.08 28.37
N PRO A 87 4.23 21.47 27.48
CA PRO A 87 4.24 21.00 26.11
C PRO A 87 5.54 21.42 25.42
N ALA A 88 6.12 20.52 24.63
CA ALA A 88 7.32 20.82 23.86
C ALA A 88 7.08 21.99 22.91
N SER A 89 8.10 22.83 22.73
CA SER A 89 8.01 23.98 21.85
C SER A 89 7.92 23.56 20.38
N LYS A 90 7.34 24.42 19.54
CA LYS A 90 7.21 24.19 18.09
C LYS A 90 8.57 23.91 17.43
N GLU A 91 9.63 24.57 17.89
CA GLU A 91 10.98 24.39 17.35
C GLU A 91 11.58 23.04 17.74
N GLU A 92 11.37 22.57 18.98
CA GLU A 92 11.81 21.26 19.42
C GLU A 92 11.08 20.12 18.68
N LEU A 93 9.76 20.26 18.50
CA LEU A 93 8.97 19.31 17.71
C LEU A 93 9.46 19.24 16.26
N LYS A 94 9.80 20.39 15.66
CA LYS A 94 10.35 20.44 14.30
C LYS A 94 11.70 19.74 14.20
N LYS A 95 12.63 20.00 15.11
CA LYS A 95 13.95 19.32 15.15
C LYS A 95 13.82 17.80 15.27
N ARG A 96 12.92 17.32 16.15
CA ARG A 96 12.62 15.88 16.28
C ARG A 96 12.04 15.28 14.99
N SER A 97 11.16 16.01 14.31
CA SER A 97 10.58 15.53 13.05
C SER A 97 11.62 15.40 11.94
N GLU A 98 12.55 16.36 11.84
CA GLU A 98 13.63 16.34 10.86
C GLU A 98 14.67 15.24 11.14
N GLU A 99 14.89 14.87 12.40
CA GLU A 99 15.74 13.75 12.78
C GLU A 99 15.10 12.39 12.46
N LEU A 100 13.80 12.24 12.71
CA LEU A 100 13.05 11.01 12.39
C LEU A 100 12.92 10.75 10.89
N ASN A 101 12.71 11.81 10.09
CA ASN A 101 12.55 11.70 8.63
C ASN A 101 13.86 11.46 7.87
N LYS A 102 15.01 11.45 8.55
CA LYS A 102 16.33 11.16 7.96
C LYS A 102 16.73 9.68 8.07
N LYS A 103 15.89 8.83 8.64
CA LYS A 103 16.08 7.38 8.65
C LYS A 103 15.73 6.76 7.30
#